data_AF-A0A8H4GP86-F1
#
_entry.id   AF-A0A8H4GP86-F1
#
_cell.length_a   1.000
_cell.length_b   1.000
_cell.length_c   1.000
_cell.angle_alpha   90.00
_cell.angle_beta   90.00
_cell.angle_gamma   90.00
#
_symmetry.space_group_name_H-M   'P 1'
#
loop_
_entity.id
_entity.type
_entity.pdbx_description
1 polymer ?
#
loop_
_entity_poly.entity_id
_entity_poly.type
_entity_poly.pdbx_seq_one_letter_code
_entity_poly.pdbx_strand_id
1 'polypeptide(L)'
;MGPDEVPTTGLDPDASGFIQIDGFPPLPRATYKGDGFGGAGETYTRIALDCEGLVLGPDRSFWISDEYGPYIYQFSEQGKMIRAIQPPPAFLPLRNGTFSFSSAEPPIFERDRLPFPTNPTAGRANNQGFEGLTMSSDGKSIYAMMQSAMNQEGGPKKKFRRQARLLEYDISGQQPALLHEFIVTLPLYDDGNDIEAATQSEIHKLPNGQFLILARDSGFGRGEDETESKYRHVDIFSTDRATDIAGSVRDSVNGSVASNRGALDPGLLNATYCPFLDYNINSELKKFGLHNGGDQDASLLNEKWESLALVPIAEAGSNISSEYFLFSMSDNDFMTQDGTICFFIELPIG
;
A
#
# COMPACT_ATOMS: atom_id res chain seq x y z
N MET A 1 -1.73 6.79 18.25
CA MET A 1 -0.59 6.76 19.19
C MET A 1 0.22 5.50 18.96
N GLY A 2 1.54 5.59 19.11
CA GLY A 2 2.45 4.44 19.13
C GLY A 2 2.21 3.54 20.35
N PRO A 3 2.91 2.39 20.41
CA PRO A 3 2.74 1.44 21.51
C PRO A 3 3.26 1.98 22.86
N ASP A 4 4.13 2.99 22.81
CA ASP A 4 4.67 3.77 23.93
C ASP A 4 3.77 4.94 24.37
N GLU A 5 2.57 5.07 23.78
CA GLU A 5 1.66 6.20 24.04
C GLU A 5 2.25 7.56 23.67
N VAL A 6 3.17 7.58 22.70
CA VAL A 6 3.63 8.81 22.05
C VAL A 6 2.87 8.97 20.72
N PRO A 7 2.54 10.20 20.27
CA PRO A 7 1.95 10.38 18.95
C PRO A 7 2.85 9.83 17.84
N THR A 8 2.25 9.29 16.78
CA THR A 8 2.96 8.95 15.54
C THR A 8 3.03 10.21 14.66
N THR A 9 3.64 10.11 13.49
CA THR A 9 3.69 11.19 12.49
C THR A 9 3.55 10.64 11.09
N GLY A 10 2.98 11.43 10.18
CA GLY A 10 2.94 11.16 8.74
C GLY A 10 4.09 11.79 7.98
N LEU A 11 5.10 12.29 8.67
CA LEU A 11 6.30 12.81 8.02
C LEU A 11 7.21 11.66 7.60
N ASP A 12 7.89 11.85 6.48
CA ASP A 12 8.83 10.89 5.93
C ASP A 12 9.91 10.44 6.92
N PRO A 13 10.20 9.13 6.99
CA PRO A 13 11.24 8.62 7.83
C PRO A 13 12.61 9.10 7.36
N ASP A 14 13.44 9.43 8.34
CA ASP A 14 14.81 9.81 8.07
C ASP A 14 15.73 8.60 7.90
N ALA A 15 16.88 8.83 7.27
CA ALA A 15 17.86 7.79 7.00
C ALA A 15 18.71 7.39 8.23
N SER A 16 18.44 7.95 9.42
CA SER A 16 19.36 7.86 10.56
C SER A 16 19.07 6.73 11.54
N GLY A 17 18.16 5.80 11.20
CA GLY A 17 17.85 4.60 11.99
C GLY A 17 16.35 4.32 12.09
N PHE A 18 15.97 3.68 13.19
CA PHE A 18 14.61 3.26 13.50
C PHE A 18 14.33 3.44 15.00
N ILE A 19 13.06 3.34 15.40
CA ILE A 19 12.66 3.26 16.82
C ILE A 19 12.57 1.79 17.21
N GLN A 20 13.15 1.43 18.35
CA GLN A 20 13.05 0.10 18.94
C GLN A 20 12.16 0.17 20.18
N ILE A 21 11.08 -0.62 20.19
CA ILE A 21 10.19 -0.81 21.33
C ILE A 21 10.08 -2.31 21.61
N ASP A 22 10.08 -2.70 22.88
CA ASP A 22 10.00 -4.11 23.27
C ASP A 22 8.70 -4.75 22.74
N GLY A 23 8.82 -5.90 22.09
CA GLY A 23 7.69 -6.60 21.48
C GLY A 23 7.28 -6.09 20.09
N PHE A 24 7.99 -5.10 19.53
CA PHE A 24 7.76 -4.58 18.18
C PHE A 24 8.99 -4.76 17.28
N PRO A 25 8.80 -4.90 15.95
CA PRO A 25 9.91 -4.83 15.00
C PRO A 25 10.53 -3.41 15.00
N PRO A 26 11.69 -3.23 14.36
CA PRO A 26 12.25 -1.90 14.08
C PRO A 26 11.23 -0.99 13.38
N LEU A 27 10.79 0.09 14.04
CA LEU A 27 9.74 0.97 13.49
C LEU A 27 10.35 2.15 12.70
N PRO A 28 9.75 2.53 11.55
CA PRO A 28 10.16 3.73 10.82
C PRO A 28 10.11 4.97 11.71
N ARG A 29 11.03 5.91 11.47
CA ARG A 29 11.25 7.04 12.38
C ARG A 29 11.48 8.33 11.62
N ALA A 30 10.77 9.37 12.00
CA ALA A 30 11.03 10.74 11.56
C ALA A 30 11.51 11.60 12.74
N THR A 31 12.52 12.43 12.47
CA THR A 31 13.04 13.44 13.40
C THR A 31 12.85 14.82 12.80
N TYR A 32 12.17 15.71 13.50
CA TYR A 32 11.79 17.04 13.00
C TYR A 32 11.65 18.05 14.14
N LYS A 33 11.56 19.35 13.82
CA LYS A 33 11.37 20.44 14.79
C LYS A 33 9.98 21.06 14.67
N GLY A 34 9.43 21.50 15.81
CA GLY A 34 8.16 22.23 15.83
C GLY A 34 7.03 21.41 15.22
N ASP A 35 6.40 21.96 14.18
CA ASP A 35 5.32 21.34 13.40
C ASP A 35 5.82 20.35 12.32
N GLY A 36 7.14 20.26 12.12
CA GLY A 36 7.74 19.43 11.09
C GLY A 36 7.74 20.01 9.70
N PHE A 37 7.34 21.28 9.53
CA PHE A 37 7.32 22.02 8.27
C PHE A 37 8.28 23.23 8.28
N GLY A 38 9.31 23.17 9.13
CA GLY A 38 10.33 24.22 9.27
C GLY A 38 10.01 25.25 10.35
N GLY A 39 8.93 25.05 11.11
CA GLY A 39 8.62 25.85 12.29
C GLY A 39 9.67 25.74 13.39
N ALA A 40 9.89 26.83 14.13
CA ALA A 40 10.72 26.81 15.33
C ALA A 40 10.04 25.99 16.44
N GLY A 41 10.82 25.27 17.25
CA GLY A 41 10.29 24.50 18.36
C GLY A 41 11.26 23.45 18.87
N GLU A 42 10.76 22.58 19.75
CA GLU A 42 11.48 21.40 20.22
C GLU A 42 11.71 20.41 19.08
N THR A 43 12.75 19.57 19.21
CA THR A 43 12.98 18.45 18.30
C THR A 43 12.20 17.24 18.79
N TYR A 44 11.40 16.65 17.91
CA TYR A 44 10.69 15.40 18.16
C TYR A 44 11.29 14.26 17.33
N THR A 45 11.21 13.06 17.89
CA THR A 45 11.51 11.81 17.20
C THR A 45 10.31 10.89 17.39
N ARG A 46 9.64 10.52 16.31
CA ARG A 46 8.38 9.77 16.37
C ARG A 46 8.34 8.63 15.36
N ILE A 47 7.48 7.66 15.61
CA ILE A 47 7.19 6.59 14.66
C ILE A 47 6.53 7.23 13.44
N ALA A 48 7.17 7.08 12.28
CA ALA A 48 6.66 7.54 11.00
C ALA A 48 5.75 6.45 10.42
N LEU A 49 4.59 6.85 9.93
CA LEU A 49 3.63 5.98 9.27
C LEU A 49 3.14 6.67 8.02
N ASP A 50 3.13 5.94 6.93
CA ASP A 50 2.42 6.33 5.71
C ASP A 50 1.31 5.31 5.54
N CYS A 51 0.10 5.76 5.89
CA CYS A 51 -1.03 4.87 6.16
C CYS A 51 -1.86 4.73 4.90
N GLU A 52 -2.06 3.48 4.50
CA GLU A 52 -2.71 3.15 3.24
C GLU A 52 -4.04 2.42 3.55
N GLY A 53 -4.15 1.14 3.21
CA GLY A 53 -5.34 0.34 3.48
C GLY A 53 -5.73 0.26 4.96
N LEU A 54 -7.04 0.27 5.20
CA LEU A 54 -7.68 0.19 6.53
C LEU A 54 -8.72 -0.95 6.55
N VAL A 55 -8.62 -1.83 7.55
CA VAL A 55 -9.66 -2.85 7.81
C VAL A 55 -10.10 -2.85 9.27
N LEU A 56 -11.40 -2.99 9.51
CA LEU A 56 -11.95 -3.06 10.86
C LEU A 56 -11.87 -4.50 11.39
N GLY A 57 -11.33 -4.66 12.59
CA GLY A 57 -11.30 -5.93 13.31
C GLY A 57 -12.65 -6.25 13.99
N PRO A 58 -12.93 -7.53 14.30
CA PRO A 58 -14.18 -7.94 14.93
C PRO A 58 -14.31 -7.50 16.40
N ASP A 59 -13.21 -7.10 17.04
CA ASP A 59 -13.11 -6.67 18.44
C ASP A 59 -13.03 -5.13 18.60
N ARG A 60 -13.48 -4.39 17.59
CA ARG A 60 -13.40 -2.91 17.51
C ARG A 60 -11.97 -2.36 17.41
N SER A 61 -10.96 -3.23 17.32
CA SER A 61 -9.65 -2.86 16.80
C SER A 61 -9.76 -2.57 15.29
N PHE A 62 -8.70 -2.02 14.74
CA PHE A 62 -8.55 -1.85 13.30
C PHE A 62 -7.11 -2.07 12.89
N TRP A 63 -6.91 -2.40 11.62
CA TRP A 63 -5.60 -2.68 11.05
C TRP A 63 -5.31 -1.71 9.92
N ILE A 64 -4.07 -1.28 9.85
CA ILE A 64 -3.57 -0.34 8.84
C ILE A 64 -2.33 -0.97 8.18
N SER A 65 -2.24 -0.90 6.86
CA SER A 65 -1.00 -1.18 6.14
C SER A 65 -0.16 0.09 6.05
N ASP A 66 1.15 -0.10 6.08
CA ASP A 66 2.11 0.99 6.05
C ASP A 66 3.06 0.88 4.88
N GLU A 67 3.36 2.03 4.33
CA GLU A 67 4.17 2.21 3.14
C GLU A 67 5.66 2.10 3.48
N TYR A 68 6.11 2.67 4.60
CA TYR A 68 7.52 2.71 4.95
C TYR A 68 8.07 1.36 5.43
N GLY A 69 7.36 0.74 6.37
CA GLY A 69 7.71 -0.48 7.11
C GLY A 69 8.14 -1.66 6.24
N PRO A 70 7.52 -1.94 5.09
CA PRO A 70 6.08 -1.97 4.84
C PRO A 70 5.38 -2.96 5.77
N TYR A 71 4.66 -2.49 6.78
CA TYR A 71 4.13 -3.31 7.89
C TYR A 71 2.61 -3.33 7.91
N ILE A 72 2.04 -4.24 8.71
CA ILE A 72 0.63 -4.20 9.08
C ILE A 72 0.54 -3.90 10.58
N TYR A 73 -0.11 -2.82 10.96
CA TYR A 73 -0.27 -2.40 12.36
C TYR A 73 -1.69 -2.65 12.84
N GLN A 74 -1.83 -3.24 14.03
CA GLN A 74 -3.12 -3.29 14.72
C GLN A 74 -3.19 -2.14 15.72
N PHE A 75 -4.31 -1.42 15.68
CA PHE A 75 -4.65 -0.39 16.65
C PHE A 75 -5.87 -0.82 17.46
N SER A 76 -5.82 -0.58 18.77
CA SER A 76 -6.99 -0.68 19.64
C SER A 76 -8.09 0.30 19.22
N GLU A 77 -9.31 0.10 19.72
CA GLU A 77 -10.43 1.03 19.54
C GLU A 77 -10.08 2.48 19.93
N GLN A 78 -9.17 2.66 20.90
CA GLN A 78 -8.69 3.97 21.37
C GLN A 78 -7.54 4.54 20.54
N GLY A 79 -7.16 3.91 19.42
CA GLY A 79 -6.12 4.42 18.53
C GLY A 79 -4.69 4.22 19.03
N LYS A 80 -4.47 3.34 20.02
CA LYS A 80 -3.13 2.89 20.44
C LYS A 80 -2.69 1.71 19.59
N MET A 81 -1.49 1.78 19.02
CA MET A 81 -0.86 0.65 18.33
C MET A 81 -0.58 -0.47 19.34
N ILE A 82 -1.13 -1.66 19.09
CA ILE A 82 -1.03 -2.83 19.97
C ILE A 82 -0.31 -4.01 19.33
N ARG A 83 -0.09 -3.96 18.01
CA ARG A 83 0.63 -5.01 17.27
C ARG A 83 1.25 -4.45 16.00
N ALA A 84 2.35 -5.07 15.56
CA ALA A 84 2.92 -4.88 14.23
C ALA A 84 3.29 -6.24 13.64
N ILE A 85 2.90 -6.47 12.38
CA ILE A 85 3.28 -7.64 11.59
C ILE A 85 4.37 -7.18 10.63
N GLN A 86 5.57 -7.69 10.84
CA GLN A 86 6.70 -7.50 9.94
C GLN A 86 6.64 -8.57 8.83
N PRO A 87 6.77 -8.20 7.54
CA PRO A 87 6.86 -9.16 6.46
C PRO A 87 8.19 -9.92 6.48
N PRO A 88 8.34 -10.93 5.60
CA PRO A 88 9.60 -11.61 5.41
C PRO A 88 10.77 -10.64 5.13
N PRO A 89 12.02 -11.00 5.52
CA PRO A 89 13.20 -10.15 5.31
C PRO A 89 13.41 -9.65 3.87
N ALA A 90 12.91 -10.36 2.86
CA ALA A 90 12.94 -9.94 1.45
C ALA A 90 12.23 -8.60 1.19
N PHE A 91 11.31 -8.18 2.07
CA PHE A 91 10.50 -6.97 1.93
C PHE A 91 11.15 -5.74 2.56
N LEU A 92 12.08 -5.95 3.49
CA LEU A 92 12.59 -4.86 4.32
C LEU A 92 13.65 -4.03 3.57
N PRO A 93 13.49 -2.70 3.50
CA PRO A 93 14.39 -1.85 2.74
C PRO A 93 15.76 -1.78 3.41
N LEU A 94 16.81 -2.13 2.64
CA LEU A 94 18.19 -2.08 3.10
C LEU A 94 19.00 -1.02 2.37
N ARG A 95 19.76 -0.25 3.13
CA ARG A 95 20.85 0.60 2.63
C ARG A 95 22.12 0.24 3.39
N ASN A 96 23.20 0.00 2.65
CA ASN A 96 24.51 -0.39 3.20
C ASN A 96 24.43 -1.59 4.17
N GLY A 97 23.53 -2.55 3.89
CA GLY A 97 23.34 -3.75 4.72
C GLY A 97 22.57 -3.54 6.03
N THR A 98 21.99 -2.36 6.24
CA THR A 98 21.18 -2.03 7.43
C THR A 98 19.79 -1.56 7.05
N PHE A 99 18.80 -1.76 7.93
CA PHE A 99 17.45 -1.24 7.71
C PHE A 99 17.46 0.28 7.55
N SER A 100 16.79 0.75 6.52
CA SER A 100 16.60 2.17 6.27
C SER A 100 15.23 2.38 5.64
N PHE A 101 14.28 2.82 6.46
CA PHE A 101 12.89 3.02 6.05
C PHE A 101 12.66 4.30 5.26
N SER A 102 13.67 5.18 5.15
CA SER A 102 13.58 6.44 4.42
C SER A 102 13.06 6.27 2.99
N SER A 103 12.07 7.09 2.65
CA SER A 103 11.50 7.31 1.31
C SER A 103 12.44 8.06 0.36
N ALA A 104 13.56 8.58 0.86
CA ALA A 104 14.40 9.54 0.15
C ALA A 104 13.65 10.81 -0.30
N GLU A 105 12.59 11.17 0.42
CA GLU A 105 11.89 12.44 0.30
C GLU A 105 12.21 13.32 1.51
N PRO A 106 13.26 14.16 1.42
CA PRO A 106 13.67 14.98 2.54
C PRO A 106 12.66 16.11 2.75
N PRO A 107 12.48 16.58 4.00
CA PRO A 107 11.59 17.70 4.28
C PRO A 107 11.91 18.92 3.42
N ILE A 108 10.88 19.70 3.07
CA ILE A 108 10.99 20.83 2.13
C ILE A 108 12.07 21.85 2.54
N PHE A 109 12.32 22.00 3.84
CA PHE A 109 13.28 22.93 4.44
C PHE A 109 14.68 22.33 4.67
N GLU A 110 14.87 21.03 4.45
CA GLU A 110 16.13 20.29 4.61
C GLU A 110 16.40 19.38 3.40
N ARG A 111 16.31 19.92 2.19
CA ARG A 111 16.41 19.16 0.92
C ARG A 111 17.68 18.34 0.73
N ASP A 112 18.76 18.67 1.45
CA ASP A 112 20.02 17.93 1.39
C ASP A 112 20.04 16.67 2.27
N ARG A 113 19.00 16.43 3.08
CA ARG A 113 18.90 15.29 4.03
C ARG A 113 18.51 13.98 3.34
N LEU A 114 19.23 13.62 2.29
CA LEU A 114 19.00 12.40 1.51
C LEU A 114 19.78 11.19 2.05
N PRO A 115 19.21 9.98 2.00
CA PRO A 115 19.98 8.77 2.25
C PRO A 115 21.04 8.54 1.17
N PHE A 116 22.12 7.86 1.54
CA PHE A 116 23.11 7.35 0.59
C PHE A 116 23.30 5.83 0.77
N PRO A 117 23.11 5.02 -0.29
CA PRO A 117 22.57 5.38 -1.60
C PRO A 117 21.11 5.85 -1.53
N THR A 118 20.68 6.63 -2.53
CA THR A 118 19.30 7.15 -2.60
C THR A 118 18.27 6.02 -2.61
N ASN A 119 18.47 5.02 -3.46
CA ASN A 119 17.60 3.86 -3.55
C ASN A 119 18.11 2.74 -2.63
N PRO A 120 17.23 2.01 -1.93
CA PRO A 120 17.60 0.79 -1.23
C PRO A 120 18.17 -0.26 -2.20
N THR A 121 19.05 -1.11 -1.70
CA THR A 121 19.66 -2.19 -2.50
C THR A 121 18.85 -3.48 -2.47
N ALA A 122 17.90 -3.59 -1.52
CA ALA A 122 17.03 -4.75 -1.29
C ALA A 122 15.71 -4.27 -0.69
N GLY A 123 14.69 -5.12 -0.76
CA GLY A 123 13.37 -4.84 -0.19
C GLY A 123 12.57 -3.83 -0.99
N ARG A 124 11.58 -3.26 -0.31
CA ARG A 124 10.75 -2.16 -0.78
C ARG A 124 11.58 -1.07 -1.46
N ALA A 125 11.11 -0.57 -2.61
CA ALA A 125 11.66 0.65 -3.20
C ALA A 125 11.20 1.89 -2.40
N ASN A 126 11.77 3.05 -2.68
CA ASN A 126 11.28 4.30 -2.10
C ASN A 126 9.84 4.55 -2.53
N ASN A 127 8.97 4.89 -1.58
CA ASN A 127 7.53 5.09 -1.76
C ASN A 127 6.89 4.01 -2.63
N GLN A 128 7.12 2.73 -2.28
CA GLN A 128 6.46 1.58 -2.90
C GLN A 128 6.14 0.45 -1.89
N GLY A 129 5.46 0.77 -0.79
CA GLY A 129 5.19 -0.14 0.34
C GLY A 129 3.95 -1.03 0.23
N PHE A 130 3.35 -1.39 1.38
CA PHE A 130 2.06 -2.09 1.40
C PHE A 130 0.93 -1.08 1.23
N GLU A 131 0.32 -1.08 0.05
CA GLU A 131 -0.86 -0.23 -0.21
C GLU A 131 -2.17 -1.00 -0.16
N GLY A 132 -2.14 -2.28 -0.55
CA GLY A 132 -3.34 -3.10 -0.50
C GLY A 132 -3.49 -3.77 0.85
N LEU A 133 -4.64 -3.60 1.51
CA LEU A 133 -4.97 -4.32 2.75
C LEU A 133 -6.43 -4.78 2.73
N THR A 134 -6.64 -6.08 2.94
CA THR A 134 -8.01 -6.62 3.06
C THR A 134 -8.07 -7.76 4.06
N MET A 135 -9.27 -8.12 4.50
CA MET A 135 -9.49 -9.15 5.51
C MET A 135 -10.45 -10.22 4.98
N SER A 136 -10.27 -11.47 5.40
CA SER A 136 -11.24 -12.53 5.10
C SER A 136 -12.58 -12.24 5.76
N SER A 137 -13.66 -12.75 5.18
CA SER A 137 -15.03 -12.55 5.68
C SER A 137 -15.26 -13.12 7.08
N ASP A 138 -14.46 -14.10 7.51
CA ASP A 138 -14.51 -14.66 8.86
C ASP A 138 -13.59 -13.95 9.86
N GLY A 139 -12.87 -12.91 9.42
CA GLY A 139 -11.99 -12.09 10.25
C GLY A 139 -10.73 -12.80 10.75
N LYS A 140 -10.37 -13.96 10.17
CA LYS A 140 -9.22 -14.76 10.61
C LYS A 140 -7.97 -14.57 9.79
N SER A 141 -8.08 -14.16 8.53
CA SER A 141 -6.94 -13.89 7.66
C SER A 141 -6.90 -12.41 7.30
N ILE A 142 -5.70 -11.84 7.31
CA ILE A 142 -5.44 -10.51 6.73
C ILE A 142 -4.48 -10.65 5.56
N TYR A 143 -4.71 -9.86 4.52
CA TYR A 143 -3.95 -9.90 3.28
C TYR A 143 -3.32 -8.53 3.05
N ALA A 144 -2.02 -8.50 2.77
CA ALA A 144 -1.31 -7.27 2.43
C ALA A 144 -0.56 -7.45 1.10
N MET A 145 -0.60 -6.42 0.25
CA MET A 145 0.04 -6.45 -1.06
C MET A 145 0.96 -5.25 -1.27
N MET A 146 2.15 -5.53 -1.80
CA MET A 146 3.08 -4.49 -2.23
C MET A 146 2.49 -3.66 -3.37
N GLN A 147 2.73 -2.34 -3.36
CA GLN A 147 2.34 -1.44 -4.44
C GLN A 147 2.88 -1.88 -5.80
N SER A 148 4.13 -2.36 -5.81
CA SER A 148 4.84 -2.86 -6.98
C SER A 148 5.98 -3.80 -6.60
N ALA A 149 6.80 -4.23 -7.57
CA ALA A 149 7.92 -5.11 -7.32
C ALA A 149 9.00 -4.46 -6.46
N MET A 150 9.60 -5.27 -5.59
CA MET A 150 10.74 -4.90 -4.76
C MET A 150 12.03 -4.73 -5.59
N ASN A 151 13.07 -4.15 -4.98
CA ASN A 151 14.32 -3.81 -5.67
C ASN A 151 15.03 -5.03 -6.29
N GLN A 152 15.05 -6.18 -5.60
CA GLN A 152 15.70 -7.39 -6.10
C GLN A 152 15.01 -8.06 -7.30
N GLU A 153 13.80 -7.64 -7.65
CA GLU A 153 12.90 -8.30 -8.61
C GLU A 153 12.41 -7.36 -9.73
N GLY A 154 13.14 -6.26 -9.96
CA GLY A 154 12.92 -5.34 -11.07
C GLY A 154 12.73 -3.87 -10.66
N GLY A 155 12.45 -3.60 -9.40
CA GLY A 155 12.44 -2.23 -8.88
C GLY A 155 13.80 -1.53 -8.98
N PRO A 156 13.87 -0.19 -8.91
CA PRO A 156 12.74 0.76 -8.81
C PRO A 156 12.25 1.25 -10.19
N LYS A 157 12.75 0.71 -11.30
CA LYS A 157 12.39 1.21 -12.64
C LYS A 157 10.95 0.79 -12.99
N LYS A 158 10.09 1.77 -13.29
CA LYS A 158 8.67 1.58 -13.62
C LYS A 158 8.43 0.41 -14.62
N LYS A 159 9.24 0.30 -15.68
CA LYS A 159 9.07 -0.74 -16.72
C LYS A 159 9.36 -2.17 -16.28
N PHE A 160 10.04 -2.35 -15.14
CA PHE A 160 10.47 -3.64 -14.64
C PHE A 160 9.76 -4.03 -13.33
N ARG A 161 9.02 -3.12 -12.68
CA ARG A 161 8.47 -3.34 -11.33
C ARG A 161 7.10 -4.04 -11.28
N ARG A 162 6.83 -4.97 -12.18
CA ARG A 162 5.48 -5.60 -12.33
C ARG A 162 5.21 -6.81 -11.42
N GLN A 163 6.21 -7.38 -10.78
CA GLN A 163 6.05 -8.58 -9.93
C GLN A 163 5.80 -8.18 -8.48
N ALA A 164 4.55 -7.85 -8.14
CA ALA A 164 4.16 -7.54 -6.78
C ALA A 164 3.90 -8.84 -6.00
N ARG A 165 4.08 -8.80 -4.68
CA ARG A 165 3.82 -9.94 -3.80
C ARG A 165 2.65 -9.66 -2.87
N LEU A 166 1.79 -10.67 -2.71
CA LEU A 166 0.65 -10.71 -1.81
C LEU A 166 0.96 -11.67 -0.67
N LEU A 167 0.79 -11.21 0.57
CA LEU A 167 0.95 -12.01 1.78
C LEU A 167 -0.40 -12.28 2.41
N GLU A 168 -0.59 -13.49 2.92
CA GLU A 168 -1.72 -13.86 3.77
C GLU A 168 -1.22 -14.26 5.15
N TYR A 169 -1.77 -13.64 6.21
CA TYR A 169 -1.48 -13.97 7.59
C TYR A 169 -2.72 -14.47 8.32
N ASP A 170 -2.57 -15.53 9.10
CA ASP A 170 -3.52 -15.88 10.16
C ASP A 170 -3.39 -14.86 11.29
N ILE A 171 -4.50 -14.22 11.66
CA ILE A 171 -4.62 -13.26 12.77
C ILE A 171 -5.61 -13.72 13.85
N SER A 172 -6.08 -14.96 13.79
CA SER A 172 -7.01 -15.53 14.77
C SER A 172 -6.38 -15.72 16.16
N GLY A 173 -5.06 -15.84 16.21
CA GLY A 173 -4.27 -16.01 17.43
C GLY A 173 -3.66 -14.71 17.98
N GLN A 174 -2.92 -14.85 19.08
CA GLN A 174 -2.13 -13.74 19.64
C GLN A 174 -0.91 -13.38 18.79
N GLN A 175 -0.37 -14.34 18.05
CA GLN A 175 0.81 -14.19 17.21
C GLN A 175 0.41 -14.46 15.77
N PRO A 176 0.41 -13.44 14.90
CA PRO A 176 0.13 -13.63 13.50
C PRO A 176 1.15 -14.55 12.84
N ALA A 177 0.69 -15.39 11.92
CA ALA A 177 1.54 -16.35 11.20
C ALA A 177 1.35 -16.20 9.70
N LEU A 178 2.46 -16.08 8.96
CA LEU A 178 2.41 -16.10 7.49
C LEU A 178 1.91 -17.48 7.04
N LEU A 179 0.79 -17.49 6.32
CA LEU A 179 0.21 -18.70 5.75
C LEU A 179 0.68 -18.91 4.32
N HIS A 180 0.57 -17.85 3.50
CA HIS A 180 0.81 -17.93 2.07
C HIS A 180 1.47 -16.66 1.55
N GLU A 181 2.28 -16.81 0.50
CA GLU A 181 2.87 -15.71 -0.27
C GLU A 181 2.73 -16.02 -1.75
N PHE A 182 2.11 -15.10 -2.50
CA PHE A 182 1.82 -15.27 -3.92
C PHE A 182 2.37 -14.10 -4.75
N ILE A 183 2.70 -14.38 -6.00
CA ILE A 183 3.10 -13.37 -6.97
C ILE A 183 1.87 -12.89 -7.73
N VAL A 184 1.62 -11.59 -7.74
CA VAL A 184 0.62 -10.94 -8.58
C VAL A 184 1.33 -10.08 -9.61
N THR A 185 1.20 -10.45 -10.88
CA THR A 185 1.85 -9.74 -11.97
C THR A 185 0.96 -8.59 -12.44
N LEU A 186 1.39 -7.36 -12.14
CA LEU A 186 0.70 -6.13 -12.48
C LEU A 186 0.67 -5.90 -14.01
N PRO A 187 -0.40 -5.25 -14.51
CA PRO A 187 -0.57 -4.96 -15.92
C PRO A 187 0.50 -3.97 -16.41
N LEU A 188 0.71 -3.99 -17.72
CA LEU A 188 1.56 -3.02 -18.42
C LEU A 188 0.66 -2.07 -19.20
N TYR A 189 1.07 -0.82 -19.30
CA TYR A 189 0.40 0.19 -20.13
C TYR A 189 1.45 0.97 -20.94
N ASP A 190 1.00 1.58 -22.02
CA ASP A 190 1.80 2.48 -22.85
C ASP A 190 1.55 3.92 -22.38
N ASP A 191 2.59 4.59 -21.90
CA ASP A 191 2.50 5.97 -21.42
C ASP A 191 2.66 7.01 -22.55
N GLY A 192 2.85 6.55 -23.79
CA GLY A 192 3.16 7.34 -24.99
C GLY A 192 4.65 7.38 -25.33
N ASN A 193 5.53 7.03 -24.38
CA ASN A 193 6.99 7.01 -24.53
C ASN A 193 7.58 5.60 -24.33
N ASP A 194 7.08 4.84 -23.36
CA ASP A 194 7.55 3.51 -23.01
C ASP A 194 6.39 2.61 -22.52
N ILE A 195 6.68 1.31 -22.41
CA ILE A 195 5.79 0.35 -21.78
C ILE A 195 6.17 0.26 -20.30
N GLU A 196 5.26 0.74 -19.46
CA GLU A 196 5.47 0.87 -18.03
C GLU A 196 4.55 -0.08 -17.25
N ALA A 197 4.98 -0.51 -16.06
CA ALA A 197 4.13 -1.29 -15.19
C ALA A 197 3.18 -0.38 -14.41
N ALA A 198 1.91 -0.77 -14.35
CA ALA A 198 0.98 -0.21 -13.39
C ALA A 198 1.44 -0.50 -11.96
N THR A 199 0.97 0.31 -11.02
CA THR A 199 1.05 0.08 -9.58
C THR A 199 -0.34 -0.26 -9.05
N GLN A 200 -0.43 -0.93 -7.90
CA GLN A 200 -1.71 -1.16 -7.23
C GLN A 200 -1.86 -0.21 -6.04
N SER A 201 -3.05 0.34 -5.82
CA SER A 201 -3.34 1.20 -4.66
C SER A 201 -4.31 0.57 -3.65
N GLU A 202 -4.96 -0.55 -3.99
CA GLU A 202 -5.91 -1.21 -3.09
C GLU A 202 -6.22 -2.64 -3.57
N ILE A 203 -6.55 -3.53 -2.62
CA ILE A 203 -7.14 -4.84 -2.89
C ILE A 203 -8.41 -5.07 -2.06
N HIS A 204 -9.37 -5.81 -2.60
CA HIS A 204 -10.58 -6.18 -1.86
C HIS A 204 -10.88 -7.66 -2.00
N LYS A 205 -10.86 -8.41 -0.90
CA LYS A 205 -11.13 -9.85 -0.90
C LYS A 205 -12.60 -10.13 -1.14
N LEU A 206 -12.90 -10.90 -2.17
CA LEU A 206 -14.25 -11.35 -2.50
C LEU A 206 -14.62 -12.66 -1.76
N PRO A 207 -15.92 -12.88 -1.46
CA PRO A 207 -16.38 -14.10 -0.78
C PRO A 207 -16.05 -15.40 -1.51
N ASN A 208 -15.87 -15.35 -2.83
CA ASN A 208 -15.59 -16.52 -3.67
C ASN A 208 -14.10 -16.92 -3.72
N GLY A 209 -13.22 -16.24 -2.97
CA GLY A 209 -11.77 -16.52 -3.00
C GLY A 209 -10.96 -15.54 -3.83
N GLN A 210 -11.58 -14.84 -4.78
CA GLN A 210 -10.91 -13.88 -5.66
C GLN A 210 -10.69 -12.54 -4.96
N PHE A 211 -9.98 -11.64 -5.64
CA PHE A 211 -9.69 -10.30 -5.18
C PHE A 211 -10.06 -9.29 -6.27
N LEU A 212 -10.60 -8.14 -5.88
CA LEU A 212 -10.47 -6.93 -6.68
C LEU A 212 -9.11 -6.30 -6.43
N ILE A 213 -8.57 -5.61 -7.43
CA ILE A 213 -7.34 -4.82 -7.32
C ILE A 213 -7.52 -3.50 -8.07
N LEU A 214 -7.17 -2.39 -7.42
CA LEU A 214 -7.14 -1.07 -8.03
C LEU A 214 -5.76 -0.84 -8.65
N ALA A 215 -5.63 -1.13 -9.94
CA ALA A 215 -4.38 -0.97 -10.69
C ALA A 215 -4.42 0.33 -11.50
N ARG A 216 -3.34 1.10 -11.43
CA ARG A 216 -3.26 2.43 -12.05
C ARG A 216 -1.88 2.75 -12.63
N ASP A 217 -1.86 3.73 -13.52
CA ASP A 217 -0.67 4.51 -13.86
C ASP A 217 -0.31 5.50 -12.76
N SER A 218 0.86 6.14 -12.90
CA SER A 218 1.37 7.12 -11.94
C SER A 218 1.94 8.34 -12.64
N GLY A 219 1.52 9.52 -12.18
CA GLY A 219 1.82 10.82 -12.78
C GLY A 219 0.80 11.25 -13.85
N PHE A 220 -0.44 10.74 -13.79
CA PHE A 220 -1.50 11.07 -14.74
C PHE A 220 -2.82 11.43 -14.06
N GLY A 221 -3.35 12.61 -14.36
CA GLY A 221 -4.66 13.07 -13.89
C GLY A 221 -4.60 14.48 -13.30
N ARG A 222 -5.66 14.85 -12.58
CA ARG A 222 -5.71 16.15 -11.91
C ARG A 222 -4.63 16.23 -10.82
N GLY A 223 -3.85 17.30 -10.85
CA GLY A 223 -2.68 17.50 -9.99
C GLY A 223 -1.33 17.29 -10.69
N GLU A 224 -1.33 16.66 -11.87
CA GLU A 224 -0.13 16.34 -12.64
C GLU A 224 0.00 17.16 -13.93
N ASP A 225 1.18 17.16 -14.54
CA ASP A 225 1.39 17.81 -15.84
C ASP A 225 0.63 17.07 -16.97
N GLU A 226 0.62 15.73 -16.93
CA GLU A 226 -0.11 14.88 -17.87
C GLU A 226 -1.51 14.57 -17.31
N THR A 227 -2.57 14.99 -18.02
CA THR A 227 -3.95 14.88 -17.48
C THR A 227 -4.67 13.60 -17.87
N GLU A 228 -4.21 12.90 -18.90
CA GLU A 228 -4.88 11.73 -19.45
C GLU A 228 -4.29 10.45 -18.87
N SER A 229 -4.99 9.84 -17.90
CA SER A 229 -4.67 8.50 -17.43
C SER A 229 -4.83 7.49 -18.56
N LYS A 230 -3.80 6.67 -18.72
CA LYS A 230 -3.68 5.57 -19.68
C LYS A 230 -4.10 4.24 -19.08
N TYR A 231 -4.04 4.10 -17.75
CA TYR A 231 -4.49 2.90 -17.07
C TYR A 231 -5.05 3.24 -15.68
N ARG A 232 -6.34 3.01 -15.47
CA ARG A 232 -6.96 3.09 -14.15
C ARG A 232 -8.15 2.15 -14.05
N HIS A 233 -7.93 1.04 -13.38
CA HIS A 233 -8.84 -0.09 -13.45
C HIS A 233 -9.12 -0.68 -12.07
N VAL A 234 -10.32 -1.20 -11.89
CA VAL A 234 -10.58 -2.25 -10.91
C VAL A 234 -10.59 -3.58 -11.65
N ASP A 235 -9.54 -4.35 -11.46
CA ASP A 235 -9.36 -5.65 -12.08
C ASP A 235 -9.61 -6.77 -11.06
N ILE A 236 -9.58 -8.02 -11.54
CA ILE A 236 -9.80 -9.21 -10.72
C ILE A 236 -8.57 -10.11 -10.80
N PHE A 237 -8.15 -10.65 -9.66
CA PHE A 237 -7.17 -11.73 -9.63
C PHE A 237 -7.56 -12.90 -8.72
N SER A 238 -6.97 -14.07 -8.99
CA SER A 238 -7.10 -15.29 -8.18
C SER A 238 -5.73 -15.95 -7.96
N THR A 239 -5.51 -16.43 -6.74
CA THR A 239 -4.31 -17.15 -6.31
C THR A 239 -4.45 -18.67 -6.41
N ASP A 240 -5.61 -19.21 -6.84
CA ASP A 240 -5.91 -20.66 -6.82
C ASP A 240 -4.90 -21.54 -7.57
N ARG A 241 -4.20 -20.98 -8.56
CA ARG A 241 -3.18 -21.66 -9.37
C ARG A 241 -1.79 -21.05 -9.22
N ALA A 242 -1.65 -20.05 -8.36
CA ALA A 242 -0.37 -19.40 -8.12
C ALA A 242 0.54 -20.33 -7.31
N THR A 243 1.84 -20.21 -7.50
CA THR A 243 2.81 -20.87 -6.64
C THR A 243 2.84 -20.15 -5.30
N ASP A 244 2.53 -20.86 -4.23
CA ASP A 244 2.80 -20.41 -2.87
C ASP A 244 4.30 -20.52 -2.57
N ILE A 245 4.90 -19.41 -2.19
CA ILE A 245 6.33 -19.30 -1.90
C ILE A 245 6.64 -19.02 -0.43
N ALA A 246 5.64 -18.99 0.45
CA ALA A 246 5.83 -18.69 1.87
C ALA A 246 6.85 -19.63 2.52
N GLY A 247 7.76 -19.06 3.32
CA GLY A 247 8.81 -19.79 4.02
C GLY A 247 9.92 -20.33 3.10
N SER A 248 9.93 -19.97 1.82
CA SER A 248 10.97 -20.39 0.89
C SER A 248 12.24 -19.55 1.03
N VAL A 249 13.28 -19.89 0.26
CA VAL A 249 14.50 -19.05 0.17
C VAL A 249 14.23 -17.65 -0.38
N ARG A 250 13.05 -17.41 -0.98
CA ARG A 250 12.65 -16.11 -1.55
C ARG A 250 12.21 -15.09 -0.50
N ASP A 251 12.04 -15.54 0.74
CA ASP A 251 11.70 -14.74 1.92
C ASP A 251 12.94 -14.14 2.59
N SER A 252 14.11 -14.71 2.29
CA SER A 252 15.39 -14.24 2.82
C SER A 252 15.76 -12.86 2.25
N VAL A 253 16.67 -12.15 2.91
CA VAL A 253 17.24 -10.91 2.37
C VAL A 253 17.78 -11.16 0.95
N ASN A 254 17.40 -10.31 -0.01
CA ASN A 254 17.67 -10.45 -1.45
C ASN A 254 17.03 -11.68 -2.14
N GLY A 255 16.19 -12.43 -1.44
CA GLY A 255 15.35 -13.46 -2.04
C GLY A 255 14.45 -12.83 -3.09
N SER A 256 14.57 -13.26 -4.34
CA SER A 256 13.84 -12.69 -5.47
C SER A 256 12.87 -13.72 -6.07
N VAL A 257 11.82 -13.27 -6.74
CA VAL A 257 10.93 -14.09 -7.59
C VAL A 257 11.16 -13.84 -9.08
N ALA A 258 12.01 -12.87 -9.43
CA ALA A 258 12.20 -12.43 -10.81
C ALA A 258 13.64 -11.95 -11.05
N SER A 259 14.01 -11.85 -12.33
CA SER A 259 15.23 -11.14 -12.72
C SER A 259 15.20 -9.66 -12.28
N ASN A 260 16.37 -9.01 -12.28
CA ASN A 260 16.49 -7.56 -12.07
C ASN A 260 15.83 -6.70 -13.18
N ARG A 261 15.14 -7.32 -14.14
CA ARG A 261 14.34 -6.68 -15.18
C ARG A 261 12.86 -7.13 -15.14
N GLY A 262 12.40 -7.69 -14.03
CA GLY A 262 10.99 -8.02 -13.83
C GLY A 262 10.48 -9.27 -14.55
N ALA A 263 11.35 -10.03 -15.23
CA ALA A 263 10.98 -11.32 -15.79
C ALA A 263 10.86 -12.36 -14.67
N LEU A 264 9.64 -12.85 -14.45
CA LEU A 264 9.31 -13.87 -13.44
C LEU A 264 10.15 -15.13 -13.64
N ASP A 265 10.58 -15.73 -12.54
CA ASP A 265 11.29 -17.00 -12.57
C ASP A 265 10.42 -18.09 -13.24
N PRO A 266 10.96 -18.85 -14.20
CA PRO A 266 10.17 -19.76 -15.04
C PRO A 266 9.54 -20.94 -14.29
N GLY A 267 9.96 -21.19 -13.05
CA GLY A 267 9.38 -22.23 -12.19
C GLY A 267 8.21 -21.75 -11.33
N LEU A 268 7.85 -20.46 -11.39
CA LEU A 268 6.77 -19.87 -10.62
C LEU A 268 5.55 -19.60 -11.50
N LEU A 269 4.37 -19.85 -10.94
CA LEU A 269 3.10 -19.41 -11.49
C LEU A 269 2.62 -18.18 -10.72
N ASN A 270 2.35 -17.08 -11.42
CA ASN A 270 1.70 -15.92 -10.85
C ASN A 270 0.18 -16.14 -10.71
N ALA A 271 -0.46 -15.30 -9.90
CA ALA A 271 -1.90 -15.18 -9.81
C ALA A 271 -2.51 -14.98 -11.20
N THR A 272 -3.65 -15.62 -11.44
CA THR A 272 -4.44 -15.39 -12.66
C THR A 272 -5.06 -14.01 -12.55
N TYR A 273 -4.80 -13.14 -13.53
CA TYR A 273 -5.23 -11.75 -13.54
C TYR A 273 -6.15 -11.49 -14.74
N CYS A 274 -7.25 -10.77 -14.54
CA CYS A 274 -8.21 -10.43 -15.58
C CYS A 274 -8.65 -8.97 -15.47
N PRO A 275 -8.52 -8.16 -16.53
CA PRO A 275 -9.10 -6.84 -16.56
C PRO A 275 -10.62 -6.89 -16.36
N PHE A 276 -11.20 -5.93 -15.63
CA PHE A 276 -12.63 -5.95 -15.33
C PHE A 276 -13.34 -4.60 -15.57
N LEU A 277 -13.03 -3.56 -14.79
CA LEU A 277 -13.69 -2.26 -14.86
C LEU A 277 -12.66 -1.16 -15.14
N ASP A 278 -12.84 -0.43 -16.23
CA ASP A 278 -11.99 0.69 -16.64
C ASP A 278 -12.65 2.03 -16.25
N TYR A 279 -11.98 2.82 -15.42
CA TYR A 279 -12.46 4.15 -15.01
C TYR A 279 -12.29 5.21 -16.10
N ASN A 280 -11.43 4.99 -17.08
CA ASN A 280 -11.03 6.00 -18.06
C ASN A 280 -12.00 6.13 -19.25
N ILE A 281 -13.15 5.45 -19.21
CA ILE A 281 -14.15 5.47 -20.28
C ILE A 281 -14.91 6.81 -20.28
N ASN A 282 -14.40 7.77 -21.06
CA ASN A 282 -14.97 9.11 -21.18
C ASN A 282 -16.47 9.16 -21.56
N SER A 283 -16.99 8.17 -22.29
CA SER A 283 -18.44 8.11 -22.59
C SER A 283 -19.31 7.79 -21.36
N GLU A 284 -18.74 7.10 -20.36
CA GLU A 284 -19.40 6.82 -19.09
C GLU A 284 -19.21 7.98 -18.12
N LEU A 285 -17.99 8.51 -18.00
CA LEU A 285 -17.66 9.65 -17.14
C LEU A 285 -18.52 10.88 -17.44
N LYS A 286 -18.76 11.18 -18.72
CA LYS A 286 -19.58 12.33 -19.14
C LYS A 286 -21.02 12.27 -18.67
N LYS A 287 -21.56 11.09 -18.33
CA LYS A 287 -22.91 10.96 -17.75
C LYS A 287 -23.00 11.61 -16.37
N PHE A 288 -21.87 11.79 -15.69
CA PHE A 288 -21.73 12.41 -14.38
C PHE A 288 -20.99 13.76 -14.43
N GLY A 289 -20.73 14.28 -15.63
CA GLY A 289 -19.96 15.51 -15.82
C GLY A 289 -18.47 15.37 -15.48
N LEU A 290 -17.94 14.16 -15.46
CA LEU A 290 -16.52 13.87 -15.24
C LEU A 290 -15.79 13.64 -16.58
N HIS A 291 -14.47 13.73 -16.56
CA HIS A 291 -13.63 13.37 -17.70
C HIS A 291 -12.24 12.88 -17.31
N ASN A 292 -11.63 12.11 -18.21
CA ASN A 292 -10.22 11.72 -18.19
C ASN A 292 -9.49 12.48 -19.31
N GLY A 293 -8.37 13.13 -18.98
CA GLY A 293 -7.63 14.00 -19.89
C GLY A 293 -8.28 15.36 -20.15
N GLY A 294 -7.54 16.26 -20.79
CA GLY A 294 -8.00 17.61 -21.14
C GLY A 294 -7.64 18.65 -20.08
N ASP A 295 -8.57 19.58 -19.84
CA ASP A 295 -8.34 20.76 -18.99
C ASP A 295 -8.18 20.38 -17.51
N GLN A 296 -7.31 21.09 -16.80
CA GLN A 296 -7.13 20.98 -15.34
C GLN A 296 -8.28 21.68 -14.60
N ASP A 297 -9.39 20.98 -14.41
CA ASP A 297 -10.59 21.52 -13.76
C ASP A 297 -11.15 20.60 -12.64
N ALA A 298 -12.29 20.97 -12.08
CA ALA A 298 -12.91 20.24 -10.98
C ALA A 298 -13.54 18.89 -11.38
N SER A 299 -13.75 18.65 -12.67
CA SER A 299 -14.34 17.44 -13.24
C SER A 299 -13.32 16.43 -13.77
N LEU A 300 -12.04 16.83 -13.87
CA LEU A 300 -10.94 15.93 -14.18
C LEU A 300 -10.73 14.93 -13.04
N LEU A 301 -10.60 13.65 -13.37
CA LEU A 301 -10.29 12.63 -12.36
C LEU A 301 -8.90 12.89 -11.73
N ASN A 302 -8.82 12.83 -10.40
CA ASN A 302 -7.55 12.93 -9.63
C ASN A 302 -6.53 11.88 -10.06
N GLU A 303 -5.24 12.15 -9.86
CA GLU A 303 -4.15 11.19 -10.12
C GLU A 303 -4.31 9.88 -9.32
N LYS A 304 -4.32 9.98 -7.99
CA LYS A 304 -4.35 8.81 -7.08
C LYS A 304 -5.77 8.46 -6.67
N TRP A 305 -6.08 7.17 -6.67
CA TRP A 305 -7.31 6.56 -6.16
C TRP A 305 -6.88 5.35 -5.31
N GLU A 306 -7.46 5.18 -4.12
CA GLU A 306 -6.87 4.36 -3.04
C GLU A 306 -7.89 3.58 -2.22
N SER A 307 -9.11 3.40 -2.73
CA SER A 307 -10.12 2.67 -1.95
C SER A 307 -11.04 1.85 -2.81
N LEU A 308 -11.49 0.72 -2.27
CA LEU A 308 -12.50 -0.15 -2.85
C LEU A 308 -13.45 -0.61 -1.75
N ALA A 309 -14.72 -0.22 -1.86
CA ALA A 309 -15.79 -0.72 -1.00
C ALA A 309 -16.95 -1.26 -1.82
N LEU A 310 -17.36 -2.50 -1.54
CA LEU A 310 -18.54 -3.11 -2.12
C LEU A 310 -19.72 -3.02 -1.17
N VAL A 311 -20.84 -2.52 -1.67
CA VAL A 311 -22.11 -2.47 -0.94
C VAL A 311 -23.15 -3.29 -1.69
N PRO A 312 -23.70 -4.37 -1.10
CA PRO A 312 -24.70 -5.18 -1.77
C PRO A 312 -25.99 -4.39 -1.99
N ILE A 313 -26.62 -4.57 -3.15
CA ILE A 313 -27.95 -4.03 -3.40
C ILE A 313 -28.95 -4.97 -2.74
N ALA A 314 -29.77 -4.44 -1.83
CA ALA A 314 -30.76 -5.26 -1.12
C ALA A 314 -31.81 -5.80 -2.11
N GLU A 315 -31.77 -7.10 -2.37
CA GLU A 315 -32.81 -7.78 -3.14
C GLU A 315 -33.94 -8.23 -2.21
N ALA A 316 -35.18 -7.83 -2.52
CA ALA A 316 -36.33 -8.19 -1.72
C ALA A 316 -36.51 -9.73 -1.68
N GLY A 317 -36.32 -10.33 -0.49
CA GLY A 317 -36.55 -11.76 -0.26
C GLY A 317 -35.35 -12.68 -0.49
N SER A 318 -34.14 -12.16 -0.71
CA SER A 318 -32.90 -12.94 -0.81
C SER A 318 -31.87 -12.47 0.21
N ASN A 319 -31.17 -13.43 0.84
CA ASN A 319 -29.98 -13.15 1.68
C ASN A 319 -28.68 -13.07 0.85
N ILE A 320 -28.78 -13.19 -0.47
CA ILE A 320 -27.66 -13.12 -1.41
C ILE A 320 -28.00 -12.04 -2.43
N SER A 321 -27.17 -11.01 -2.51
CA SER A 321 -27.28 -10.01 -3.58
C SER A 321 -26.42 -10.44 -4.76
N SER A 322 -27.00 -10.37 -5.96
CA SER A 322 -26.28 -10.56 -7.22
C SER A 322 -25.69 -9.27 -7.78
N GLU A 323 -26.03 -8.13 -7.17
CA GLU A 323 -25.63 -6.80 -7.63
C GLU A 323 -24.97 -5.99 -6.50
N TYR A 324 -23.94 -5.22 -6.84
CA TYR A 324 -23.18 -4.44 -5.86
C TYR A 324 -22.94 -3.04 -6.39
N PHE A 325 -22.98 -2.05 -5.50
CA PHE A 325 -22.31 -0.79 -5.73
C PHE A 325 -20.83 -0.94 -5.38
N LEU A 326 -19.97 -0.53 -6.29
CA LEU A 326 -18.54 -0.35 -6.04
C LEU A 326 -18.25 1.13 -5.82
N PHE A 327 -17.74 1.46 -4.65
CA PHE A 327 -17.27 2.80 -4.30
C PHE A 327 -15.76 2.82 -4.33
N SER A 328 -15.21 3.90 -4.86
CA SER A 328 -13.78 4.20 -4.86
C SER A 328 -13.58 5.70 -4.72
N MET A 329 -12.53 6.09 -4.03
CA MET A 329 -12.21 7.46 -3.64
C MET A 329 -10.70 7.69 -3.75
N SER A 330 -10.34 8.95 -3.92
CA SER A 330 -8.99 9.51 -3.84
C SER A 330 -8.80 10.04 -2.42
N ASP A 331 -7.68 9.72 -1.77
CA ASP A 331 -7.34 10.33 -0.49
C ASP A 331 -6.29 11.45 -0.66
N ASN A 332 -5.65 11.86 0.43
CA ASN A 332 -4.66 12.93 0.46
C ASN A 332 -3.36 12.50 1.15
N ASP A 333 -2.99 11.22 1.04
CA ASP A 333 -1.83 10.56 1.67
C ASP A 333 -1.78 10.73 3.20
N PHE A 334 -2.93 11.03 3.84
CA PHE A 334 -3.11 11.29 5.28
C PHE A 334 -2.03 12.19 5.95
N MET A 335 -1.41 13.08 5.17
CA MET A 335 -0.31 13.92 5.63
C MET A 335 -0.70 14.80 6.82
N THR A 336 0.12 14.77 7.87
CA THR A 336 -0.09 15.57 9.08
C THR A 336 0.04 17.08 8.81
N GLN A 337 -0.73 17.90 9.54
CA GLN A 337 -0.65 19.36 9.46
C GLN A 337 0.19 19.99 10.59
N ASP A 338 0.50 19.23 11.64
CA ASP A 338 1.20 19.71 12.84
C ASP A 338 2.31 18.76 13.31
N GLY A 339 2.72 17.83 12.44
CA GLY A 339 3.73 16.83 12.73
C GLY A 339 3.23 15.67 13.58
N THR A 340 1.93 15.60 13.89
CA THR A 340 1.31 14.54 14.70
C THR A 340 0.22 13.80 13.93
N ILE A 341 0.12 12.49 14.14
CA ILE A 341 -1.04 11.70 13.71
C ILE A 341 -1.58 10.93 14.92
N CYS A 342 -2.90 10.99 15.10
CA CYS A 342 -3.64 10.20 16.07
C CYS A 342 -4.87 9.59 15.37
N PHE A 343 -4.99 8.27 15.41
CA PHE A 343 -6.15 7.58 14.88
C PHE A 343 -7.27 7.56 15.91
N PHE A 344 -8.47 7.96 15.50
CA PHE A 344 -9.70 7.74 16.25
C PHE A 344 -10.76 7.29 15.25
N ILE A 345 -11.35 6.13 15.48
CA ILE A 345 -12.52 5.69 14.70
C ILE A 345 -13.74 5.87 15.59
N GLU A 346 -14.51 6.92 15.33
CA GLU A 346 -15.86 7.05 15.89
C GLU A 346 -16.82 6.20 15.05
N LEU A 347 -17.02 4.95 15.46
CA LEU A 347 -18.12 4.15 14.92
C LEU A 347 -19.43 4.72 15.48
N PRO A 348 -20.41 5.10 14.65
CA PRO A 348 -21.71 5.54 15.15
C PRO A 348 -22.30 4.42 16.03
N ILE A 349 -22.66 4.80 17.25
CA ILE A 349 -23.31 3.91 18.22
C ILE A 349 -24.65 3.50 17.62
N GLY A 350 -24.74 2.26 17.12
CA GLY A 350 -25.97 1.65 16.61
C GLY A 350 -26.89 1.17 17.72
#